data_AF-A0A534K9A7-F1
#
_entry.id   AF-A0A534K9A7-F1
#
_cell.length_a   1.000
_cell.length_b   1.000
_cell.length_c   1.000
_cell.angle_alpha   90.00
_cell.angle_beta   90.00
_cell.angle_gamma   90.00
#
_symmetry.space_group_name_H-M   'P 1'
#
loop_
_entity.id
_entity.type
_entity.pdbx_description
1 polymer ?
#
loop_
_entity_poly.entity_id
_entity_poly.type
_entity_poly.pdbx_seq_one_letter_code
_entity_poly.pdbx_strand_id
1 'polypeptide(L)' 'MVLRDPDDEDRWLVKRVADTIGSDRVMVLGDNADRSRDSRAFGPVVPQRIVGKVWLRLKP' A
#
# COMPACT_ATOMS: atom_id res chain seq x y z
N MET A 1 -4.02 1.78 4.63
CA MET A 1 -3.83 3.05 3.90
C MET A 1 -4.36 2.86 2.49
N VAL A 2 -4.89 3.93 1.92
CA VAL A 2 -5.35 3.96 0.52
C VAL A 2 -4.26 4.64 -0.30
N LEU A 3 -3.85 4.02 -1.40
CA LEU A 3 -2.85 4.55 -2.33
C LEU A 3 -3.31 4.38 -3.78
N ARG A 4 -2.81 5.22 -4.69
CA ARG A 4 -2.95 4.97 -6.14
C ARG A 4 -2.04 3.82 -6.56
N ASP A 5 -2.54 2.90 -7.38
CA ASP A 5 -1.73 1.84 -7.97
C ASP A 5 -0.59 2.47 -8.80
N PRO A 6 0.69 2.10 -8.59
CA PRO A 6 1.80 2.60 -9.38
C PRO A 6 1.66 2.37 -10.90
N ASP A 7 0.94 1.32 -11.29
CA ASP A 7 0.84 0.90 -12.69
C ASP A 7 -0.51 1.26 -13.33
N ASP A 8 -1.46 1.77 -12.54
CA ASP A 8 -2.82 2.14 -12.98
C ASP A 8 -3.37 3.26 -12.08
N GLU A 9 -3.22 4.53 -12.50
CA GLU A 9 -3.52 5.69 -11.63
C GLU A 9 -5.01 5.85 -11.27
N ASP A 10 -5.90 5.21 -12.04
CA ASP A 10 -7.34 5.19 -11.80
C ASP A 10 -7.74 4.13 -10.77
N ARG A 11 -6.82 3.23 -10.42
CA ARG A 11 -7.03 2.19 -9.44
C ARG A 11 -6.53 2.59 -8.06
N TRP A 12 -7.39 2.41 -7.07
CA TRP A 12 -7.07 2.56 -5.66
C TRP A 12 -6.77 1.22 -5.01
N LEU A 13 -5.66 1.14 -4.29
CA LEU A 13 -5.28 -0.02 -3.50
C LEU A 13 -5.47 0.30 -2.02
N VAL A 14 -5.92 -0.70 -1.26
CA VAL A 14 -5.92 -0.67 0.21
C VAL A 14 -4.87 -1.65 0.70
N LYS A 15 -3.84 -1.13 1.38
CA LYS A 15 -2.70 -1.91 1.90
C LYS A 15 -2.27 -1.41 3.27
N ARG A 16 -1.48 -2.19 4.01
CA ARG A 16 -0.84 -1.77 5.27
C ARG A 16 0.60 -1.35 5.01
N VAL A 17 1.07 -0.32 5.70
CA VAL A 17 2.51 -0.05 5.76
C VAL A 17 3.15 -1.19 6.55
N ALA A 18 4.10 -1.86 5.93
CA ALA A 18 4.87 -2.94 6.52
C ALA A 18 6.24 -2.46 6.99
N ASP A 19 6.85 -1.52 6.25
CA ASP A 19 8.15 -0.95 6.58
C ASP A 19 8.34 0.44 5.97
N THR A 20 9.30 1.20 6.50
CA THR A 20 9.76 2.50 5.99
C THR A 20 11.19 2.36 5.49
N ILE A 21 11.42 2.66 4.21
CA ILE A 21 12.75 2.59 3.60
C ILE A 21 13.32 3.99 3.54
N GLY A 22 14.29 4.29 4.41
CA GLY A 22 14.81 5.65 4.56
C GLY A 22 13.72 6.61 5.02
N SER A 23 13.79 7.86 4.53
CA SER A 23 12.85 8.93 4.90
C SER A 23 11.77 9.21 3.85
N ASP A 24 11.83 8.59 2.67
CA ASP A 24 11.04 8.97 1.49
C ASP A 24 10.23 7.82 0.87
N ARG A 25 10.32 6.61 1.42
CA ARG A 25 9.68 5.43 0.84
C ARG A 25 9.08 4.51 1.89
N VAL A 26 8.03 3.80 1.50
CA VAL A 26 7.36 2.81 2.34
C VAL A 26 7.09 1.52 1.58
N MET A 27 7.27 0.39 2.26
CA MET A 27 6.79 -0.90 1.80
C MET A 27 5.35 -1.07 2.25
N VAL A 28 4.46 -1.42 1.33
CA VAL A 28 3.06 -1.72 1.63
C VAL A 28 2.75 -3.17 1.31
N LEU A 29 2.01 -3.84 2.19
CA LEU A 29 1.61 -5.24 2.04
C LEU A 29 0.09 -5.40 2.24
N GLY A 30 -0.49 -6.35 1.55
CA GLY A 30 -1.87 -6.77 1.79
C GLY A 30 -1.96 -8.02 2.67
N ASP A 31 -3.14 -8.22 3.25
CA ASP A 31 -3.42 -9.27 4.23
C ASP A 31 -3.37 -10.67 3.61
N ASN A 32 -3.82 -10.80 2.37
CA ASN A 32 -3.78 -12.07 1.64
C ASN A 32 -2.48 -12.12 0.83
N ALA A 33 -1.44 -12.70 1.43
CA ALA A 33 -0.10 -12.72 0.84
C ALA A 33 -0.07 -13.31 -0.58
N ASP A 34 -0.86 -14.35 -0.85
CA ASP A 34 -0.85 -15.09 -2.11
C ASP A 34 -1.62 -14.39 -3.24
N ARG A 35 -2.60 -13.54 -2.89
CA ARG A 35 -3.46 -12.85 -3.86
C ARG A 35 -3.24 -11.34 -3.91
N SER A 36 -2.48 -10.79 -2.98
CA SER A 36 -2.24 -9.36 -2.87
C SER A 36 -1.13 -8.94 -3.84
N ARG A 37 -1.49 -8.13 -4.84
CA ARG A 37 -0.53 -7.26 -5.51
C ARG A 37 -0.15 -6.10 -4.58
N ASP A 38 1.10 -6.02 -4.19
CA ASP A 38 1.62 -5.02 -3.25
C ASP A 38 3.13 -4.78 -3.49
N SER A 39 3.86 -4.20 -2.52
CA SER A 39 5.27 -3.84 -2.73
C SER A 39 6.19 -5.01 -3.07
N ARG A 40 5.77 -6.26 -2.88
CA ARG A 40 6.49 -7.43 -3.38
C ARG A 40 6.50 -7.51 -4.91
N ALA A 41 5.49 -6.93 -5.56
CA ALA A 41 5.33 -6.92 -7.01
C ALA A 41 5.83 -5.61 -7.66
N PHE A 42 5.56 -4.46 -7.03
CA PHE A 42 5.87 -3.14 -7.60
C PHE A 42 6.95 -2.34 -6.83
N GLY A 43 7.50 -2.91 -5.77
CA GLY A 43 8.53 -2.25 -4.94
C GLY A 43 7.96 -1.23 -3.93
N PRO A 44 8.86 -0.48 -3.25
CA PRO A 44 8.46 0.55 -2.30
C PRO A 44 7.83 1.76 -2.99
N VAL A 45 6.84 2.37 -2.33
CA VAL A 45 6.11 3.53 -2.85
C VAL A 45 6.47 4.80 -2.10
N VAL A 46 6.35 5.94 -2.77
CA VAL A 46 6.55 7.26 -2.16
C VAL A 46 5.31 7.67 -1.34
N PRO A 47 5.46 8.32 -0.17
CA PRO A 47 4.33 8.74 0.68
C PRO A 47 3.28 9.59 -0.03
N GLN A 48 3.65 10.37 -1.04
CA GLN A 48 2.74 11.22 -1.81
C GLN A 48 1.67 10.44 -2.59
N ARG A 49 1.90 9.13 -2.85
CA ARG A 49 0.87 8.25 -3.44
C ARG A 49 -0.19 7.80 -2.45
N ILE A 50 0.04 7.99 -1.14
CA ILE A 50 -0.92 7.67 -0.09
C ILE A 50 -1.93 8.81 0.00
N VAL A 51 -3.18 8.51 -0.33
CA VAL A 51 -4.25 9.52 -0.33
C VAL A 51 -5.11 9.50 0.93
N GLY A 52 -4.96 8.47 1.77
CA GLY A 52 -5.75 8.39 2.99
C GLY A 52 -5.41 7.23 3.90
N LYS A 53 -5.93 7.32 5.12
CA LYS A 53 -5.87 6.27 6.14
C LYS A 53 -7.22 5.57 6.22
N VAL A 54 -7.20 4.24 6.27
CA VAL A 54 -8.39 3.44 6.56
C VAL A 54 -8.49 3.30 8.07
N TRP A 55 -9.63 3.68 8.64
CA TRP A 55 -9.87 3.72 10.08
C TRP A 55 -10.65 2.52 10.62
N LEU A 56 -11.39 1.84 9.74
CA LEU A 56 -12.24 0.72 10.12
C LEU A 56 -11.68 -0.59 9.55
N ARG A 57 -11.46 -1.57 10.41
CA ARG A 57 -11.23 -2.97 10.02
C ARG A 57 -12.36 -3.81 10.60
N LEU A 58 -13.14 -4.47 9.74
CA LEU A 58 -14.36 -5.17 10.15
C LEU A 58 -14.11 -6.53 10.83
N LYS A 59 -12.90 -7.09 10.72
CA LYS A 59 -12.49 -8.35 11.40
C LYS A 59 -11.01 -8.29 11.84
N PRO A 60 -10.60 -9.00 12.91
CA PRO A 60 -9.20 -9.16 13.30
C PRO A 60 -8.33 -9.88 12.25
#